data_AF-A0A6G7WER7-F1
#
_entry.id   AF-A0A6G7WER7-F1
#
_cell.length_a   1.000
_cell.length_b   1.000
_cell.length_c   1.000
_cell.angle_alpha   90.00
_cell.angle_beta   90.00
_cell.angle_gamma   90.00
#
_symmetry.space_group_name_H-M   'P 1'
#
loop_
_entity.id
_entity.type
_entity.pdbx_description
1 polymer ?
#
loop_
_entity_poly.entity_id
_entity_poly.type
_entity_poly.pdbx_seq_one_letter_code
_entity_poly.pdbx_strand_id
1 'polypeptide(L)'
;MIKRKIWVLLATSIVLTGCSDEAEKAQTATDELAVSKEAVVVSLNAIQQNESAMQKQFDEALVADEELANFKDGTAPLFENIATRKEEVAKVEENIEAMKGHIQDLTELDYEAIPSEEINNLTRVAQSFISSVEAFVPAYENQLQEEEKTFTSFGADDANFNTLYDGVNALNSISNDNLKVLEPIIDLSVEFETQKDVLTTTLTKDKDKDN
;
A
#
# COMPACT_ATOMS: atom_id res chain seq x y z
N MET A 1 59.33 -28.84 -48.21
CA MET A 1 58.24 -28.92 -47.22
C MET A 1 58.75 -28.42 -45.88
N ILE A 2 58.41 -27.20 -45.46
CA ILE A 2 58.47 -26.78 -44.05
C ILE A 2 57.21 -25.96 -43.80
N LYS A 3 56.26 -26.52 -43.04
CA LYS A 3 54.97 -25.90 -42.74
C LYS A 3 55.15 -24.84 -41.64
N ARG A 4 54.80 -23.59 -41.94
CA ARG A 4 54.72 -22.48 -40.99
C ARG A 4 53.57 -22.76 -40.00
N LYS A 5 53.88 -22.95 -38.72
CA LYS A 5 52.87 -23.06 -37.66
C LYS A 5 52.36 -21.65 -37.32
N ILE A 6 51.14 -21.35 -37.73
CA ILE A 6 50.40 -20.16 -37.31
C ILE A 6 49.87 -20.45 -35.91
N TRP A 7 50.38 -19.73 -34.92
CA TRP A 7 49.80 -19.67 -33.57
C TRP A 7 48.66 -18.67 -33.62
N VAL A 8 47.42 -19.17 -33.61
CA VAL A 8 46.22 -18.37 -33.37
C VAL A 8 46.12 -18.20 -31.86
N LEU A 9 46.45 -17.00 -31.37
CA LEU A 9 46.07 -16.56 -30.03
C LEU A 9 44.56 -16.36 -30.04
N LEU A 10 43.85 -17.34 -29.48
CA LEU A 10 42.43 -17.26 -29.21
C LEU A 10 42.25 -16.28 -28.04
N ALA A 11 41.96 -15.01 -28.35
CA ALA A 11 41.43 -14.09 -27.36
C ALA A 11 40.01 -14.56 -27.03
N THR A 12 39.85 -15.27 -25.92
CA THR A 12 38.54 -15.51 -25.32
C THR A 12 37.99 -14.17 -24.86
N SER A 13 37.12 -13.59 -25.69
CA SER A 13 36.16 -12.60 -25.24
C SER A 13 35.30 -13.27 -24.17
N ILE A 14 35.54 -12.94 -22.90
CA ILE A 14 34.60 -13.24 -21.84
C ILE A 14 33.39 -12.36 -22.15
N VAL A 15 32.35 -12.95 -22.74
CA VAL A 15 31.06 -12.29 -22.91
C VAL A 15 30.47 -12.23 -21.50
N LEU A 16 30.34 -11.03 -20.95
CA LEU A 16 29.67 -10.76 -19.68
C LEU A 16 28.17 -11.04 -19.86
N THR A 17 27.74 -12.28 -19.61
CA THR A 17 26.33 -12.68 -19.67
C THR A 17 25.58 -12.46 -18.35
N GLY A 18 26.21 -11.86 -17.34
CA GLY A 18 25.61 -11.59 -16.02
C GLY A 18 25.08 -10.17 -15.84
N CYS A 19 24.85 -9.43 -16.93
CA CYS A 19 24.18 -8.13 -16.88
C CYS A 19 22.68 -8.27 -17.21
N SER A 20 22.36 -9.17 -18.15
CA SER A 20 20.98 -9.40 -18.60
C SER A 20 20.10 -10.05 -17.54
N ASP A 21 20.64 -11.02 -16.78
CA ASP A 21 19.88 -11.81 -15.82
C ASP A 21 19.55 -10.97 -14.56
N GLU A 22 20.51 -10.18 -14.09
CA GLU A 22 20.37 -9.27 -12.95
C GLU A 22 19.41 -8.11 -13.28
N ALA A 23 19.48 -7.55 -14.49
CA ALA A 23 18.55 -6.53 -14.94
C ALA A 23 17.11 -7.07 -15.12
N GLU A 24 16.94 -8.34 -15.50
CA GLU A 24 15.63 -8.99 -15.53
C GLU A 24 15.06 -9.20 -14.12
N LYS A 25 15.86 -9.70 -13.18
CA LYS A 25 15.48 -9.82 -11.76
C LYS A 25 15.08 -8.47 -11.16
N ALA A 26 15.85 -7.42 -11.44
CA ALA A 26 15.55 -6.06 -10.99
C ALA A 26 14.21 -5.56 -11.53
N GLN A 27 13.91 -5.83 -12.81
CA GLN A 27 12.63 -5.46 -13.40
C GLN A 27 11.48 -6.24 -12.75
N THR A 28 11.61 -7.56 -12.60
CA THR A 28 10.57 -8.39 -11.97
C THR A 28 10.28 -7.93 -10.55
N ALA A 29 11.30 -7.74 -9.70
CA ALA A 29 11.10 -7.28 -8.33
C ALA A 29 10.49 -5.87 -8.27
N THR A 30 10.85 -4.99 -9.21
CA THR A 30 10.24 -3.65 -9.35
C THR A 30 8.76 -3.73 -9.72
N ASP A 31 8.40 -4.60 -10.66
CA ASP A 31 7.01 -4.79 -11.11
C ASP A 31 6.16 -5.39 -9.98
N GLU A 32 6.68 -6.39 -9.26
CA GLU A 32 6.01 -7.01 -8.12
C GLU A 32 5.82 -6.01 -6.97
N LEU A 33 6.85 -5.22 -6.65
CA LEU A 33 6.75 -4.13 -5.68
C LEU A 33 5.65 -3.12 -6.06
N ALA A 34 5.54 -2.77 -7.34
CA ALA A 34 4.51 -1.87 -7.84
C ALA A 34 3.10 -2.48 -7.75
N VAL A 35 2.95 -3.77 -8.02
CA VAL A 35 1.67 -4.50 -7.87
C VAL A 35 1.22 -4.47 -6.41
N SER A 36 2.10 -4.79 -5.45
CA SER A 36 1.75 -4.74 -4.02
C SER A 36 1.41 -3.32 -3.57
N LYS A 37 2.15 -2.31 -4.03
CA LYS A 37 1.83 -0.90 -3.75
C LYS A 37 0.46 -0.50 -4.29
N GLU A 38 0.14 -0.90 -5.51
CA GLU A 38 -1.19 -0.61 -6.09
C GLU A 38 -2.30 -1.31 -5.31
N ALA A 39 -2.09 -2.54 -4.87
CA ALA A 39 -3.03 -3.24 -4.00
C ALA A 39 -3.28 -2.50 -2.67
N VAL A 40 -2.25 -1.92 -2.05
CA VAL A 40 -2.41 -1.03 -0.89
C VAL A 40 -3.31 0.17 -1.24
N VAL A 41 -3.03 0.86 -2.35
CA VAL A 41 -3.82 2.03 -2.78
C VAL A 41 -5.28 1.66 -3.06
N VAL A 42 -5.53 0.50 -3.69
CA VAL A 42 -6.87 -0.02 -3.94
C VAL A 42 -7.64 -0.24 -2.64
N SER A 43 -7.04 -0.89 -1.64
CA SER A 43 -7.68 -1.11 -0.34
C SER A 43 -7.91 0.19 0.44
N LEU A 44 -6.97 1.15 0.40
CA LEU A 44 -7.17 2.48 0.98
C LEU A 44 -8.34 3.23 0.32
N ASN A 45 -8.48 3.13 -1.00
CA ASN A 45 -9.62 3.71 -1.73
C ASN A 45 -10.93 3.00 -1.39
N ALA A 46 -10.92 1.69 -1.19
CA ALA A 46 -12.09 0.93 -0.75
C ALA A 46 -12.54 1.34 0.65
N ILE A 47 -11.59 1.58 1.56
CA ILE A 47 -11.85 2.15 2.89
C ILE A 47 -12.58 3.50 2.77
N GLN A 48 -12.04 4.43 1.98
CA GLN A 48 -12.63 5.77 1.77
C GLN A 48 -14.03 5.71 1.14
N GLN A 49 -14.24 4.80 0.18
CA GLN A 49 -15.56 4.61 -0.41
C GLN A 49 -16.58 4.11 0.61
N ASN A 50 -16.20 3.14 1.44
CA ASN A 50 -17.07 2.63 2.51
C ASN A 50 -17.34 3.70 3.57
N GLU A 51 -16.36 4.51 3.97
CA GLU A 51 -16.58 5.65 4.87
C GLU A 51 -17.60 6.64 4.30
N SER A 52 -17.51 6.97 3.01
CA SER A 52 -18.45 7.90 2.38
C SER A 52 -19.90 7.41 2.38
N ALA A 53 -20.11 6.08 2.49
CA ALA A 53 -21.44 5.48 2.58
C ALA A 53 -22.02 5.49 4.01
N MET A 54 -21.19 5.71 5.04
CA MET A 54 -21.61 5.58 6.44
C MET A 54 -22.71 6.55 6.83
N GLN A 55 -22.63 7.82 6.42
CA GLN A 55 -23.66 8.81 6.78
C GLN A 55 -25.05 8.36 6.30
N LYS A 56 -25.12 7.89 5.05
CA LYS A 56 -26.37 7.39 4.49
C LYS A 56 -26.86 6.14 5.24
N GLN A 57 -25.97 5.20 5.54
CA GLN A 57 -26.31 3.99 6.31
C GLN A 57 -26.78 4.33 7.73
N PHE A 58 -26.23 5.39 8.32
CA PHE A 58 -26.60 5.88 9.63
C PHE A 58 -28.02 6.44 9.62
N ASP A 59 -28.31 7.32 8.66
CA ASP A 59 -29.65 7.90 8.49
C ASP A 59 -30.70 6.82 8.19
N GLU A 60 -30.36 5.83 7.36
CA GLU A 60 -31.23 4.69 7.08
C GLU A 60 -31.49 3.83 8.33
N ALA A 61 -30.47 3.58 9.15
CA ALA A 61 -30.60 2.84 10.40
C ALA A 61 -31.48 3.57 11.43
N LEU A 62 -31.36 4.89 11.54
CA LEU A 62 -32.22 5.71 12.41
C LEU A 62 -33.69 5.68 12.00
N VAL A 63 -33.98 5.62 10.70
CA VAL A 63 -35.36 5.60 10.17
C VAL A 63 -35.97 4.20 10.23
N ALA A 64 -35.16 3.16 10.05
CA ALA A 64 -35.63 1.78 9.98
C ALA A 64 -36.09 1.21 11.33
N ASP A 65 -35.59 1.75 12.44
CA ASP A 65 -35.85 1.25 13.78
C ASP A 65 -35.91 2.38 14.81
N GLU A 66 -37.14 2.80 15.18
CA GLU A 66 -37.37 3.88 16.15
C GLU A 66 -36.82 3.57 17.55
N GLU A 67 -36.73 2.28 17.91
CA GLU A 67 -36.21 1.83 19.22
C GLU A 67 -34.68 1.67 19.22
N LEU A 68 -34.03 1.84 18.05
CA LEU A 68 -32.58 1.70 17.86
C LEU A 68 -32.02 0.35 18.36
N ALA A 69 -32.84 -0.68 18.43
CA ALA A 69 -32.43 -2.03 18.81
C ALA A 69 -31.37 -2.59 17.86
N ASN A 70 -31.43 -2.24 16.57
CA ASN A 70 -30.46 -2.63 15.55
C ASN A 70 -29.05 -2.07 15.82
N PHE A 71 -28.93 -0.98 16.59
CA PHE A 71 -27.63 -0.46 17.04
C PHE A 71 -27.07 -1.26 18.21
N LYS A 72 -27.95 -1.74 19.10
CA LYS A 72 -27.60 -2.54 20.28
C LYS A 72 -27.16 -3.95 19.92
N ASP A 73 -27.84 -4.57 18.96
CA ASP A 73 -27.60 -5.96 18.55
C ASP A 73 -26.54 -6.10 17.42
N GLY A 74 -26.06 -4.99 16.89
CA GLY A 74 -25.02 -4.98 15.85
C GLY A 74 -25.54 -5.29 14.45
N THR A 75 -26.85 -5.29 14.21
CA THR A 75 -27.45 -5.64 12.91
C THR A 75 -27.65 -4.45 11.98
N ALA A 76 -27.45 -3.22 12.47
CA ALA A 76 -27.47 -2.04 11.62
C ALA A 76 -26.40 -2.15 10.51
N PRO A 77 -26.69 -1.71 9.26
CA PRO A 77 -25.77 -1.82 8.12
C PRO A 77 -24.37 -1.22 8.34
N LEU A 78 -24.25 -0.31 9.31
CA LEU A 78 -23.01 0.32 9.75
C LEU A 78 -21.97 -0.69 10.26
N PHE A 79 -22.41 -1.75 10.95
CA PHE A 79 -21.49 -2.75 11.52
C PHE A 79 -20.89 -3.64 10.43
N GLU A 80 -21.66 -3.99 9.40
CA GLU A 80 -21.14 -4.68 8.22
C GLU A 80 -20.15 -3.79 7.45
N ASN A 81 -20.43 -2.49 7.35
CA ASN A 81 -19.49 -1.54 6.76
C ASN A 81 -18.17 -1.48 7.55
N ILE A 82 -18.24 -1.41 8.89
CA ILE A 82 -17.04 -1.46 9.75
C ILE A 82 -16.27 -2.77 9.53
N ALA A 83 -16.95 -3.91 9.51
CA ALA A 83 -16.33 -5.21 9.26
C ALA A 83 -15.60 -5.25 7.90
N THR A 84 -16.26 -4.76 6.84
CA THR A 84 -15.66 -4.64 5.51
C THR A 84 -14.39 -3.77 5.53
N ARG A 85 -14.43 -2.63 6.23
CA ARG A 85 -13.25 -1.75 6.36
C ARG A 85 -12.12 -2.38 7.18
N LYS A 86 -12.43 -3.20 8.20
CA LYS A 86 -11.43 -4.01 8.92
C LYS A 86 -10.74 -5.02 7.99
N GLU A 87 -11.50 -5.68 7.12
CA GLU A 87 -10.92 -6.59 6.12
C GLU A 87 -9.99 -5.87 5.14
N GLU A 88 -10.37 -4.66 4.69
CA GLU A 88 -9.49 -3.85 3.85
C GLU A 88 -8.21 -3.40 4.56
N VAL A 89 -8.27 -3.09 5.87
CA VAL A 89 -7.06 -2.81 6.67
C VAL A 89 -6.15 -4.03 6.71
N ALA A 90 -6.69 -5.23 6.94
CA ALA A 90 -5.89 -6.46 6.95
C ALA A 90 -5.20 -6.71 5.59
N LYS A 91 -5.89 -6.40 4.47
CA LYS A 91 -5.29 -6.45 3.13
C LYS A 91 -4.19 -5.42 2.95
N VAL A 92 -4.34 -4.21 3.49
CA VAL A 92 -3.27 -3.20 3.48
C VAL A 92 -2.03 -3.75 4.17
N GLU A 93 -2.17 -4.33 5.37
CA GLU A 93 -1.04 -4.90 6.12
C GLU A 93 -0.36 -6.05 5.36
N GLU A 94 -1.13 -6.97 4.78
CA GLU A 94 -0.59 -8.08 3.97
C GLU A 94 0.24 -7.56 2.78
N ASN A 95 -0.28 -6.57 2.05
CA ASN A 95 0.44 -6.00 0.90
C ASN A 95 1.67 -5.19 1.33
N ILE A 96 1.65 -4.55 2.51
CA ILE A 96 2.83 -3.89 3.07
C ILE A 96 3.94 -4.90 3.37
N GLU A 97 3.61 -6.07 3.94
CA GLU A 97 4.60 -7.14 4.15
C GLU A 97 5.15 -7.68 2.82
N ALA A 98 4.31 -7.82 1.79
CA ALA A 98 4.78 -8.17 0.45
C ALA A 98 5.75 -7.12 -0.12
N MET A 99 5.42 -5.82 0.01
CA MET A 99 6.32 -4.75 -0.41
C MET A 99 7.68 -4.80 0.30
N LYS A 100 7.71 -5.09 1.61
CA LYS A 100 8.97 -5.27 2.35
C LYS A 100 9.82 -6.41 1.78
N GLY A 101 9.18 -7.52 1.40
CA GLY A 101 9.82 -8.64 0.71
C GLY A 101 10.45 -8.22 -0.61
N HIS A 102 9.69 -7.53 -1.48
CA HIS A 102 10.20 -7.09 -2.78
C HIS A 102 11.30 -6.02 -2.67
N ILE A 103 11.25 -5.17 -1.63
CA ILE A 103 12.35 -4.24 -1.32
C ILE A 103 13.61 -5.04 -0.94
N GLN A 104 13.46 -6.09 -0.12
CA GLN A 104 14.59 -6.95 0.24
C GLN A 104 15.20 -7.59 -1.02
N ASP A 105 14.38 -8.14 -1.90
CA ASP A 105 14.82 -8.73 -3.17
C ASP A 105 15.62 -7.73 -4.01
N LEU A 106 15.16 -6.48 -4.13
CA LEU A 106 15.88 -5.40 -4.83
C LEU A 106 17.20 -5.04 -4.16
N THR A 107 17.27 -5.10 -2.82
CA THR A 107 18.49 -4.74 -2.07
C THR A 107 19.57 -5.82 -2.06
N GLU A 108 19.20 -7.07 -2.35
CA GLU A 108 20.10 -8.22 -2.38
C GLU A 108 20.70 -8.48 -3.77
N LEU A 109 20.29 -7.72 -4.79
CA LEU A 109 20.84 -7.85 -6.14
C LEU A 109 22.30 -7.40 -6.22
N ASP A 110 23.04 -8.02 -7.14
CA ASP A 110 24.43 -7.64 -7.41
C ASP A 110 24.51 -6.30 -8.16
N TYR A 111 24.87 -5.26 -7.42
CA TYR A 111 24.99 -3.89 -7.90
C TYR A 111 26.13 -3.62 -8.87
N GLU A 112 27.07 -4.56 -9.07
CA GLU A 112 28.11 -4.38 -10.09
C GLU A 112 27.54 -4.43 -11.52
N ALA A 113 26.34 -4.97 -11.69
CA ALA A 113 25.67 -5.19 -12.97
C ALA A 113 24.42 -4.32 -13.21
N ILE A 114 23.99 -3.49 -12.25
CA ILE A 114 22.69 -2.78 -12.29
C ILE A 114 22.78 -1.34 -11.72
N PRO A 115 21.86 -0.44 -12.10
CA PRO A 115 21.83 0.95 -11.63
C PRO A 115 21.51 1.07 -10.13
N SER A 116 22.56 1.05 -9.31
CA SER A 116 22.45 1.07 -7.85
C SER A 116 21.82 2.35 -7.29
N GLU A 117 22.02 3.51 -7.92
CA GLU A 117 21.43 4.78 -7.46
C GLU A 117 19.91 4.78 -7.63
N GLU A 118 19.41 4.36 -8.79
CA GLU A 118 17.99 4.29 -9.11
C GLU A 118 17.26 3.26 -8.22
N ILE A 119 17.87 2.10 -7.99
CA ILE A 119 17.33 1.08 -7.06
C ILE A 119 17.26 1.64 -5.64
N ASN A 120 18.31 2.34 -5.18
CA ASN A 120 18.32 2.96 -3.86
C ASN A 120 17.27 4.07 -3.72
N ASN A 121 17.01 4.84 -4.78
CA ASN A 121 15.97 5.86 -4.77
C ASN A 121 14.57 5.25 -4.71
N LEU A 122 14.28 4.24 -5.53
CA LEU A 122 13.00 3.53 -5.50
C LEU A 122 12.74 2.89 -4.14
N THR A 123 13.70 2.13 -3.62
CA THR A 123 13.56 1.45 -2.31
C THR A 123 13.39 2.44 -1.16
N ARG A 124 14.10 3.57 -1.15
CA ARG A 124 13.91 4.63 -0.15
C ARG A 124 12.50 5.23 -0.19
N VAL A 125 11.97 5.50 -1.39
CA VAL A 125 10.60 6.03 -1.54
C VAL A 125 9.58 4.98 -1.11
N ALA A 126 9.77 3.72 -1.51
CA ALA A 126 8.91 2.60 -1.09
C ALA A 126 8.90 2.40 0.43
N GLN A 127 10.05 2.48 1.10
CA GLN A 127 10.15 2.43 2.57
C GLN A 127 9.44 3.61 3.24
N SER A 128 9.51 4.79 2.65
CA SER A 128 8.80 5.99 3.15
C SER A 128 7.29 5.84 3.00
N PHE A 129 6.84 5.29 1.86
CA PHE A 129 5.44 4.94 1.62
C PHE A 129 4.95 3.94 2.66
N ILE A 130 5.69 2.84 2.86
CA ILE A 130 5.39 1.82 3.88
C ILE A 130 5.25 2.45 5.26
N SER A 131 6.24 3.27 5.68
CA SER A 131 6.23 3.91 6.99
C SER A 131 5.01 4.82 7.19
N SER A 132 4.56 5.50 6.12
CA SER A 132 3.38 6.35 6.17
C SER A 132 2.08 5.54 6.28
N VAL A 133 2.00 4.42 5.57
CA VAL A 133 0.86 3.48 5.67
C VAL A 133 0.83 2.79 7.04
N GLU A 134 1.96 2.36 7.57
CA GLU A 134 2.08 1.78 8.91
C GLU A 134 1.71 2.76 10.03
N ALA A 135 1.87 4.07 9.81
CA ALA A 135 1.38 5.09 10.73
C ALA A 135 -0.15 5.29 10.61
N PHE A 136 -0.71 5.13 9.42
CA PHE A 136 -2.15 5.22 9.17
C PHE A 136 -2.94 4.05 9.79
N VAL A 137 -2.47 2.81 9.61
CA VAL A 137 -3.17 1.59 10.07
C VAL A 137 -3.65 1.68 11.53
N PRO A 138 -2.79 1.92 12.55
CA PRO A 138 -3.24 1.94 13.94
C PRO A 138 -4.17 3.13 14.25
N ALA A 139 -3.99 4.27 13.57
CA ALA A 139 -4.89 5.42 13.73
C ALA A 139 -6.29 5.11 13.19
N TYR A 140 -6.35 4.38 12.08
CA TYR A 140 -7.58 3.96 11.44
C TYR A 140 -8.28 2.81 12.20
N GLU A 141 -7.54 1.83 12.71
CA GLU A 141 -8.08 0.79 13.58
C GLU A 141 -8.73 1.38 14.85
N ASN A 142 -8.09 2.40 15.45
CA ASN A 142 -8.66 3.13 16.57
C ASN A 142 -9.98 3.81 16.20
N GLN A 143 -10.08 4.37 14.99
CA GLN A 143 -11.35 4.92 14.50
C GLN A 143 -12.42 3.85 14.38
N LEU A 144 -12.12 2.69 13.77
CA LEU A 144 -13.09 1.59 13.63
C LEU A 144 -13.59 1.09 15.00
N GLN A 145 -12.72 1.04 16.01
CA GLN A 145 -13.09 0.66 17.38
C GLN A 145 -14.00 1.71 18.03
N GLU A 146 -13.68 3.00 17.90
CA GLU A 146 -14.51 4.07 18.46
C GLU A 146 -15.84 4.21 17.70
N GLU A 147 -15.89 3.93 16.40
CA GLU A 147 -17.13 3.82 15.62
C GLU A 147 -18.04 2.71 16.16
N GLU A 148 -17.55 1.48 16.32
CA GLU A 148 -18.35 0.37 16.89
C GLU A 148 -18.90 0.73 18.26
N LYS A 149 -18.01 1.20 19.14
CA LYS A 149 -18.37 1.60 20.50
C LYS A 149 -19.42 2.72 20.51
N THR A 150 -19.24 3.72 19.65
CA THR A 150 -20.18 4.85 19.56
C THR A 150 -21.53 4.41 19.02
N PHE A 151 -21.56 3.62 17.94
CA PHE A 151 -22.82 3.13 17.39
C PHE A 151 -23.55 2.21 18.35
N THR A 152 -22.86 1.30 19.04
CA THR A 152 -23.49 0.47 20.08
C THR A 152 -24.07 1.33 21.20
N SER A 153 -23.44 2.46 21.56
CA SER A 153 -23.93 3.36 22.61
C SER A 153 -25.26 4.03 22.25
N PHE A 154 -25.60 4.15 20.97
CA PHE A 154 -26.88 4.76 20.53
C PHE A 154 -28.08 3.87 20.85
N GLY A 155 -27.90 2.56 20.94
CA GLY A 155 -28.94 1.61 21.34
C GLY A 155 -28.96 1.31 22.86
N ALA A 156 -28.19 2.04 23.66
CA ALA A 156 -28.17 1.85 25.11
C ALA A 156 -29.46 2.36 25.78
N ASP A 157 -29.90 1.70 26.86
CA ASP A 157 -31.18 2.04 27.53
C ASP A 157 -31.18 3.46 28.14
N ASP A 158 -30.00 4.03 28.40
CA ASP A 158 -29.78 5.40 28.90
C ASP A 158 -29.31 6.39 27.82
N ALA A 159 -29.30 5.95 26.55
CA ALA A 159 -28.95 6.80 25.42
C ALA A 159 -29.89 8.00 25.34
N ASN A 160 -29.31 9.17 25.08
CA ASN A 160 -30.03 10.42 24.98
C ASN A 160 -29.40 11.32 23.92
N PHE A 161 -29.94 12.52 23.75
CA PHE A 161 -29.42 13.47 22.77
C PHE A 161 -27.92 13.75 22.90
N ASN A 162 -27.38 13.81 24.13
CA ASN A 162 -25.94 14.04 24.32
C ASN A 162 -25.12 12.83 23.89
N THR A 163 -25.60 11.60 24.12
CA THR A 163 -24.96 10.37 23.61
C THR A 163 -24.76 10.47 22.09
N LEU A 164 -25.81 10.86 21.37
CA LEU A 164 -25.77 11.06 19.92
C LEU A 164 -24.84 12.22 19.53
N TYR A 165 -25.05 13.41 20.11
CA TYR A 165 -24.33 14.62 19.75
C TYR A 165 -22.82 14.51 20.02
N ASP A 166 -22.44 14.06 21.21
CA ASP A 166 -21.04 13.90 21.59
C ASP A 166 -20.38 12.77 20.79
N GLY A 167 -21.11 11.67 20.56
CA GLY A 167 -20.65 10.55 19.74
C GLY A 167 -20.32 10.98 18.31
N VAL A 168 -21.26 11.63 17.62
CA VAL A 168 -21.05 12.11 16.24
C VAL A 168 -19.91 13.13 16.18
N ASN A 169 -19.80 14.04 17.15
CA ASN A 169 -18.70 15.01 17.20
C ASN A 169 -17.34 14.32 17.39
N ALA A 170 -17.27 13.31 18.27
CA ALA A 170 -16.05 12.54 18.48
C ALA A 170 -15.63 11.80 17.20
N LEU A 171 -16.56 11.11 16.53
CA LEU A 171 -16.28 10.41 15.26
C LEU A 171 -15.80 11.37 14.17
N ASN A 172 -16.46 12.53 14.03
CA ASN A 172 -16.03 13.55 13.08
C ASN A 172 -14.63 14.09 13.38
N SER A 173 -14.27 14.26 14.65
CA SER A 173 -12.93 14.69 15.04
C SER A 173 -11.88 13.64 14.66
N ILE A 174 -12.14 12.37 15.00
CA ILE A 174 -11.22 11.26 14.70
C ILE A 174 -11.03 11.10 13.19
N SER A 175 -12.12 11.10 12.42
CA SER A 175 -12.07 10.98 10.95
C SER A 175 -11.27 12.13 10.31
N ASN A 176 -11.49 13.38 10.76
CA ASN A 176 -10.71 14.52 10.28
C ASN A 176 -9.21 14.43 10.59
N ASP A 177 -8.84 13.84 11.74
CA ASP A 177 -7.44 13.62 12.08
C ASP A 177 -6.82 12.51 11.22
N ASN A 178 -7.55 11.43 10.96
CA ASN A 178 -7.10 10.34 10.09
C ASN A 178 -6.92 10.77 8.63
N LEU A 179 -7.79 11.64 8.10
CA LEU A 179 -7.64 12.20 6.75
C LEU A 179 -6.30 12.92 6.55
N LYS A 180 -5.76 13.57 7.60
CA LYS A 180 -4.46 14.25 7.52
C LYS A 180 -3.30 13.25 7.40
N VAL A 181 -3.46 12.04 7.90
CA VAL A 181 -2.44 10.98 7.84
C VAL A 181 -2.37 10.35 6.44
N LEU A 182 -3.39 10.53 5.60
CA LEU A 182 -3.40 10.05 4.21
C LEU A 182 -2.60 10.94 3.24
N GLU A 183 -2.41 12.23 3.54
CA GLU A 183 -1.76 13.18 2.62
C GLU A 183 -0.33 12.74 2.21
N PRO A 184 0.56 12.33 3.13
CA PRO A 184 1.89 11.83 2.75
C PRO A 184 1.84 10.59 1.85
N ILE A 185 0.85 9.72 2.03
CA ILE A 185 0.70 8.48 1.24
C ILE A 185 0.42 8.82 -0.22
N ILE A 186 -0.39 9.83 -0.48
CA ILE A 186 -0.71 10.30 -1.84
C ILE A 186 0.55 10.83 -2.53
N ASP A 187 1.29 11.71 -1.86
CA ASP A 187 2.51 12.30 -2.43
C ASP A 187 3.58 11.22 -2.70
N LEU A 188 3.78 10.31 -1.75
CA LEU A 188 4.73 9.21 -1.89
C LEU A 188 4.31 8.20 -2.97
N SER A 189 3.00 8.03 -3.20
CA SER A 189 2.47 7.20 -4.29
C SER A 189 2.89 7.75 -5.66
N VAL A 190 2.85 9.08 -5.85
CA VAL A 190 3.29 9.74 -7.09
C VAL A 190 4.80 9.67 -7.26
N GLU A 191 5.55 9.92 -6.19
CA GLU A 191 7.01 9.83 -6.20
C GLU A 191 7.47 8.39 -6.50
N PHE A 192 6.78 7.38 -5.96
CA PHE A 192 7.06 5.97 -6.24
C PHE A 192 6.96 5.67 -7.75
N GLU A 193 5.86 6.08 -8.40
CA GLU A 193 5.70 5.87 -9.85
C GLU A 193 6.82 6.57 -10.64
N THR A 194 7.20 7.78 -10.21
CA THR A 194 8.29 8.53 -10.84
C THR A 194 9.61 7.77 -10.77
N GLN A 195 9.98 7.26 -9.59
CA GLN A 195 11.23 6.51 -9.43
C GLN A 195 11.20 5.13 -10.12
N LYS A 196 10.03 4.48 -10.16
CA LYS A 196 9.81 3.23 -10.89
C LYS A 196 10.05 3.42 -12.40
N ASP A 197 9.50 4.48 -12.97
CA ASP A 197 9.65 4.79 -14.39
C ASP A 197 11.10 5.14 -14.76
N VAL A 198 11.80 5.86 -13.88
CA VAL A 198 13.23 6.15 -14.01
C VAL A 198 14.03 4.84 -14.04
N LEU A 199 13.84 3.97 -13.05
CA LEU A 199 14.54 2.69 -12.98
C LEU A 199 14.27 1.81 -14.20
N THR A 200 13.00 1.66 -14.58
CA THR A 200 12.57 0.87 -15.75
C THR A 200 13.22 1.39 -17.04
N THR A 201 13.27 2.71 -17.21
CA THR A 201 13.92 3.35 -18.37
C THR A 201 15.42 3.06 -18.40
N THR A 202 16.10 3.11 -17.25
CA THR A 202 17.53 2.83 -17.15
C THR A 202 17.83 1.35 -17.44
N LEU A 203 17.09 0.42 -16.84
CA LEU A 203 17.22 -1.03 -17.09
C LEU A 203 17.02 -1.37 -18.58
N THR A 204 16.07 -0.72 -19.26
CA THR A 204 15.82 -0.96 -20.69
C THR A 204 16.97 -0.43 -21.57
N LYS A 205 17.51 0.76 -21.27
CA LYS A 205 18.62 1.36 -22.03
C LYS A 205 19.90 0.54 -21.94
N ASP A 206 20.16 -0.11 -20.81
CA ASP A 206 21.37 -0.92 -20.66
C ASP A 206 21.24 -2.27 -21.38
N LYS A 207 20.05 -2.87 -21.42
CA LYS A 207 19.77 -4.05 -22.28
C LYS A 207 20.01 -3.79 -23.78
N ASP A 208 19.75 -2.57 -24.25
CA ASP A 208 19.95 -2.18 -25.66
C ASP A 208 21.43 -1.89 -26.03
N LYS A 209 22.32 -1.69 -25.05
CA LYS A 209 23.76 -1.47 -25.29
C LYS A 209 24.55 -2.77 -25.42
N ASP A 210 24.02 -3.88 -24.92
CA ASP A 210 24.66 -5.20 -24.91
C ASP A 210 24.29 -6.08 -26.14
N ASN A 211 23.44 -5.57 -27.05
CA ASN A 211 23.10 -6.15 -28.36
C ASN A 211 23.83 -5.48 -29.52
#